data_AF-A0A9Q1KUQ7-F1
#
_entry.id   AF-A0A9Q1KUQ7-F1
#
_cell.length_a   1.000
_cell.length_b   1.000
_cell.length_c   1.000
_cell.angle_alpha   90.00
_cell.angle_beta   90.00
_cell.angle_gamma   90.00
#
_symmetry.space_group_name_H-M   'P 1'
#
loop_
_entity.id
_entity.type
_entity.pdbx_description
1 polymer ?
#
loop_
_entity_poly.entity_id
_entity_poly.type
_entity_poly.pdbx_seq_one_letter_code
_entity_poly.pdbx_strand_id
1 'polypeptide(L)'
;MGSSTGSDDEFSVFVLASDLGVDARPFLNPAERESDEPENWHDCPSYFADEDFSDLEARDFFRLQGFDKAGNRIVRIVGKFFPAPIISAERLKKFIFYKIYTELPEGPFCIVYMHSTVQKEDNSPGMTILRWIYEDLPAEIKDRLQVVYFVHPGLRSRLALATLGRFFLSGNLYWKIKYVSRLQYLWDDIKKGQVEIPEFVKSHDDVLEHRPLTDYGIEPDPLHLNEISATPYSFSRYEDRFAPREFMS
;
A
#
# COMPACT_ATOMS: atom_id res chain seq x y z
N MET A 1 -14.55 68.87 -25.26
CA MET A 1 -14.31 67.68 -26.11
C MET A 1 -12.81 67.53 -26.30
N GLY A 2 -12.28 66.31 -26.11
CA GLY A 2 -10.85 65.92 -26.25
C GLY A 2 -10.05 66.14 -24.96
N SER A 3 -9.84 65.16 -24.08
CA SER A 3 -9.01 63.94 -24.13
C SER A 3 -7.50 64.19 -24.23
N SER A 4 -6.77 63.94 -23.15
CA SER A 4 -5.52 63.17 -23.21
C SER A 4 -5.29 62.52 -21.84
N THR A 5 -5.42 61.21 -21.86
CA THR A 5 -5.01 60.24 -20.85
C THR A 5 -3.48 60.19 -20.80
N GLY A 6 -2.91 60.35 -19.61
CA GLY A 6 -1.56 59.92 -19.29
C GLY A 6 -1.64 59.19 -17.96
N SER A 7 -1.90 57.89 -18.00
CA SER A 7 -1.67 57.01 -16.86
C SER A 7 -0.18 56.65 -16.89
N ASP A 8 0.60 57.34 -16.06
CA ASP A 8 1.97 56.97 -15.78
C ASP A 8 1.96 55.66 -14.97
N ASP A 9 2.01 54.52 -15.67
CA ASP A 9 2.32 53.23 -15.04
C ASP A 9 3.80 53.26 -14.64
N GLU A 10 4.04 53.60 -13.38
CA GLU A 10 5.36 53.59 -12.74
C GLU A 10 5.88 52.16 -12.66
N PHE A 11 6.69 51.77 -13.65
CA PHE A 11 7.30 50.44 -13.72
C PHE A 11 8.39 50.30 -12.65
N SER A 12 8.03 49.71 -11.52
CA SER A 12 8.93 49.52 -10.38
C SER A 12 9.67 48.18 -10.49
N VAL A 13 10.98 48.22 -10.79
CA VAL A 13 11.84 47.04 -10.85
C VAL A 13 12.62 46.91 -9.55
N PHE A 14 12.37 45.83 -8.80
CA PHE A 14 13.13 45.49 -7.60
C PHE A 14 14.09 44.34 -7.88
N VAL A 15 15.38 44.56 -7.61
CA VAL A 15 16.41 43.51 -7.69
C VAL A 15 16.59 42.93 -6.31
N LEU A 16 16.11 41.70 -6.10
CA LEU A 16 16.30 40.95 -4.87
C LEU A 16 17.52 40.03 -5.00
N ALA A 17 18.43 40.12 -4.04
CA ALA A 17 19.55 39.20 -3.94
C ALA A 17 19.01 37.82 -3.49
N SER A 18 19.18 36.80 -4.34
CA SER A 18 18.63 35.45 -4.12
C SER A 18 19.26 34.69 -2.94
N ASP A 19 20.27 35.26 -2.28
CA ASP A 19 21.06 34.62 -1.23
C ASP A 19 20.47 34.76 0.19
N LEU A 20 19.44 35.61 0.37
CA LEU A 20 18.90 35.92 1.70
C LEU A 20 17.61 35.18 2.08
N GLY A 21 17.05 34.32 1.20
CA GLY A 21 15.86 33.52 1.53
C GLY A 21 14.64 34.33 1.98
N VAL A 22 14.54 35.60 1.56
CA VAL A 22 13.45 36.50 1.91
C VAL A 22 12.23 36.18 1.04
N ASP A 23 11.12 35.86 1.68
CA ASP A 23 9.84 35.63 1.01
C ASP A 23 9.30 36.94 0.40
N ALA A 24 9.16 36.96 -0.93
CA ALA A 24 8.68 38.13 -1.68
C ALA A 24 7.15 38.23 -1.74
N ARG A 25 6.42 37.21 -1.25
CA ARG A 25 4.94 37.17 -1.23
C ARG A 25 4.25 38.38 -0.60
N PRO A 26 4.79 39.06 0.43
CA PRO A 26 4.16 40.26 0.98
C PRO A 26 4.06 41.42 -0.01
N PHE A 27 4.90 41.41 -1.06
CA PHE A 27 4.99 42.50 -2.05
C PHE A 27 4.20 42.23 -3.33
N LEU A 28 3.63 41.03 -3.50
CA LEU A 28 2.77 40.71 -4.65
C LEU A 28 1.40 41.38 -4.51
N ASN A 29 0.80 41.74 -5.65
CA ASN A 29 -0.56 42.30 -5.68
C ASN A 29 -1.57 41.25 -5.18
N PRO A 30 -2.71 41.66 -4.58
CA PRO A 30 -3.69 40.72 -4.04
C PRO A 30 -4.20 39.69 -5.06
N ALA A 31 -4.27 40.05 -6.36
CA ALA A 31 -4.65 39.14 -7.44
C ALA A 31 -3.57 38.10 -7.78
N GLU A 32 -2.30 38.37 -7.48
CA GLU A 32 -1.17 37.44 -7.69
C GLU A 32 -0.94 36.53 -6.47
N ARG A 33 -1.56 36.83 -5.32
CA ARG A 33 -1.55 35.97 -4.12
C ARG A 33 -2.57 34.84 -4.19
N GLU A 34 -3.61 35.00 -5.01
CA GLU A 34 -4.66 33.98 -5.20
C GLU A 34 -4.32 32.97 -6.30
N SER A 35 -3.20 33.16 -7.02
CA SER A 35 -2.70 32.24 -8.05
C SER A 35 -1.70 31.19 -7.54
N ASP A 36 -1.66 30.91 -6.23
CA ASP A 36 -0.96 29.75 -5.68
C ASP A 36 -1.83 28.50 -5.84
N GLU A 37 -2.08 28.10 -7.10
CA GLU A 37 -2.37 26.69 -7.39
C GLU A 37 -1.11 25.91 -7.00
N PRO A 38 -1.19 24.85 -6.18
CA PRO A 38 -0.02 24.03 -5.89
C PRO A 38 0.48 23.52 -7.24
N GLU A 39 1.69 23.94 -7.64
CA GLU A 39 2.25 23.61 -8.94
C GLU A 39 2.14 22.09 -9.16
N ASN A 40 1.17 21.70 -10.00
CA ASN A 40 0.86 20.31 -10.29
C ASN A 40 1.88 19.80 -11.32
N TRP A 41 3.13 19.66 -10.88
CA TRP A 41 4.27 19.24 -11.70
C TRP A 41 4.15 17.79 -12.22
N HIS A 42 3.03 17.10 -12.00
CA HIS A 42 2.79 15.71 -12.39
C HIS A 42 1.82 15.52 -13.55
N ASP A 43 1.25 16.59 -14.11
CA ASP A 43 0.26 16.50 -15.20
C ASP A 43 0.87 16.39 -16.61
N CYS A 44 2.19 16.50 -16.77
CA CYS A 44 2.83 16.45 -18.08
C CYS A 44 3.29 15.03 -18.44
N PRO A 45 2.78 14.41 -19.52
CA PRO A 45 3.25 13.12 -20.03
C PRO A 45 4.76 13.09 -20.34
N SER A 46 5.38 14.26 -20.54
CA SER A 46 6.82 14.40 -20.74
C SER A 46 7.67 14.05 -19.52
N TYR A 47 7.11 14.00 -18.30
CA TYR A 47 7.86 13.64 -17.09
C TYR A 47 8.30 12.16 -17.08
N PHE A 48 7.56 11.29 -17.75
CA PHE A 48 7.83 9.86 -17.81
C PHE A 48 8.57 9.43 -19.09
N ALA A 49 8.67 10.32 -20.09
CA ALA A 49 9.12 9.98 -21.44
C ALA A 49 10.60 9.56 -21.53
N ASP A 50 11.43 9.98 -20.57
CA ASP A 50 12.87 9.72 -20.57
C ASP A 50 13.28 8.45 -19.81
N GLU A 51 12.36 7.77 -19.10
CA GLU A 51 12.67 6.56 -18.32
C GLU A 51 12.08 5.28 -18.95
N ASP A 52 12.95 4.27 -19.12
CA ASP A 52 12.54 2.92 -19.51
C ASP A 52 12.17 2.09 -18.27
N PHE A 53 10.90 1.66 -18.20
CA PHE A 53 10.36 0.81 -17.14
C PHE A 53 10.17 -0.66 -17.54
N SER A 54 10.67 -1.08 -18.71
CA SER A 54 10.50 -2.44 -19.24
C SER A 54 10.98 -3.52 -18.26
N ASP A 55 12.04 -3.24 -17.51
CA ASP A 55 12.58 -4.12 -16.48
C ASP A 55 11.60 -4.33 -15.30
N LEU A 56 10.88 -3.28 -14.89
CA LEU A 56 9.87 -3.32 -13.84
C LEU A 56 8.59 -4.01 -14.30
N GLU A 57 8.17 -3.74 -15.53
CA GLU A 57 7.00 -4.40 -16.13
C GLU A 57 7.21 -5.90 -16.27
N ALA A 58 8.43 -6.33 -16.65
CA ALA A 58 8.79 -7.73 -16.76
C ALA A 58 8.73 -8.49 -15.42
N ARG A 59 8.77 -7.79 -14.27
CA ARG A 59 8.67 -8.43 -12.94
C ARG A 59 7.25 -8.76 -12.52
N ASP A 60 6.23 -8.19 -13.17
CA ASP A 60 4.82 -8.48 -12.86
C ASP A 60 4.44 -8.25 -11.38
N PHE A 61 5.14 -7.35 -10.68
CA PHE A 61 4.77 -7.02 -9.31
C PHE A 61 3.57 -6.05 -9.24
N PHE A 62 3.23 -5.38 -10.35
CA PHE A 62 2.11 -4.45 -10.48
C PHE A 62 1.33 -4.75 -11.77
N ARG A 63 0.04 -5.05 -11.65
CA ARG A 63 -0.87 -5.25 -12.80
C ARG A 63 -2.27 -4.72 -12.51
N LEU A 64 -2.94 -4.23 -13.56
CA LEU A 64 -4.37 -3.95 -13.54
C LEU A 64 -5.15 -5.17 -14.03
N GLN A 65 -6.10 -5.64 -13.22
CA GLN A 65 -6.85 -6.87 -13.51
C GLN A 65 -8.31 -6.70 -13.08
N GLY A 66 -9.23 -7.36 -13.80
CA GLY A 66 -10.66 -7.49 -13.48
C GLY A 66 -11.35 -6.31 -12.77
N PHE A 67 -12.36 -6.65 -11.99
CA PHE A 67 -13.11 -5.76 -11.11
C PHE A 67 -13.57 -6.53 -9.86
N ASP A 68 -13.68 -5.84 -8.73
CA ASP A 68 -14.33 -6.42 -7.54
C ASP A 68 -15.86 -6.45 -7.69
N LYS A 69 -16.56 -7.02 -6.71
CA LYS A 69 -18.03 -7.11 -6.73
C LYS A 69 -18.73 -5.74 -6.63
N ALA A 70 -18.03 -4.72 -6.12
CA ALA A 70 -18.53 -3.35 -6.06
C ALA A 70 -18.26 -2.56 -7.36
N GLY A 71 -17.57 -3.16 -8.33
CA GLY A 71 -17.24 -2.54 -9.62
C GLY A 71 -15.95 -1.73 -9.60
N ASN A 72 -15.14 -1.81 -8.54
CA ASN A 72 -13.86 -1.13 -8.47
C ASN A 72 -12.82 -1.87 -9.32
N ARG A 73 -12.03 -1.13 -10.09
CA ARG A 73 -10.90 -1.70 -10.84
C ARG A 73 -9.86 -2.27 -9.87
N ILE A 74 -9.34 -3.49 -10.11
CA ILE A 74 -8.34 -4.09 -9.21
C ILE A 74 -6.92 -3.78 -9.69
N VAL A 75 -6.11 -3.21 -8.79
CA VAL A 75 -4.65 -3.12 -8.90
C VAL A 75 -4.05 -4.29 -8.11
N ARG A 76 -3.51 -5.29 -8.80
CA ARG A 76 -2.79 -6.43 -8.21
C ARG A 76 -1.34 -6.01 -7.94
N ILE A 77 -0.93 -6.08 -6.67
CA ILE A 77 0.45 -5.87 -6.25
C ILE A 77 0.98 -7.13 -5.57
N VAL A 78 2.09 -7.68 -6.06
CA VAL A 78 2.73 -8.89 -5.51
C VAL A 78 4.07 -8.53 -4.89
N GLY A 79 4.14 -8.48 -3.55
CA GLY A 79 5.33 -8.03 -2.83
C GLY A 79 6.58 -8.84 -3.16
N LYS A 80 6.47 -10.18 -3.20
CA LYS A 80 7.59 -11.08 -3.49
C LYS A 80 8.33 -10.75 -4.80
N PHE A 81 7.64 -10.19 -5.79
CA PHE A 81 8.21 -9.90 -7.10
C PHE A 81 8.92 -8.54 -7.17
N PHE A 82 8.79 -7.70 -6.14
CA PHE A 82 9.46 -6.41 -6.10
C PHE A 82 10.96 -6.59 -5.77
N PRO A 83 11.90 -6.15 -6.62
CA PRO A 83 13.32 -6.32 -6.35
C PRO A 83 13.90 -5.09 -5.65
N ALA A 84 13.72 -5.03 -4.33
CA ALA A 84 14.12 -3.88 -3.51
C ALA A 84 15.61 -3.49 -3.62
N PRO A 85 16.58 -4.43 -3.71
CA PRO A 85 18.00 -4.08 -3.73
C PRO A 85 18.47 -3.29 -4.96
N ILE A 86 17.71 -3.34 -6.06
CA ILE A 86 18.14 -2.78 -7.35
C ILE A 86 17.28 -1.60 -7.83
N ILE A 87 16.17 -1.30 -7.15
CA ILE A 87 15.26 -0.21 -7.52
C ILE A 87 15.37 0.92 -6.49
N SER A 88 15.66 2.13 -6.96
CA SER A 88 15.60 3.33 -6.11
C SER A 88 14.16 3.73 -5.80
N ALA A 89 13.95 4.37 -4.65
CA ALA A 89 12.66 4.91 -4.25
C ALA A 89 12.05 5.83 -5.31
N GLU A 90 12.86 6.71 -5.90
CA GLU A 90 12.44 7.67 -6.92
C GLU A 90 11.95 6.96 -8.20
N ARG A 91 12.70 5.97 -8.68
CA ARG A 91 12.32 5.18 -9.85
C ARG A 91 11.02 4.41 -9.60
N LEU A 92 10.85 3.82 -8.41
CA LEU A 92 9.60 3.17 -8.03
C LEU A 92 8.42 4.15 -8.02
N LYS A 93 8.61 5.35 -7.46
CA LYS A 93 7.57 6.39 -7.43
C LYS A 93 7.17 6.76 -8.86
N LYS A 94 8.14 7.07 -9.72
CA LYS A 94 7.89 7.41 -11.14
C LYS A 94 7.14 6.30 -11.85
N PHE A 95 7.54 5.04 -11.66
CA PHE A 95 6.84 3.89 -12.24
C PHE A 95 5.39 3.79 -11.77
N ILE A 96 5.12 3.92 -10.47
CA ILE A 96 3.75 3.85 -9.94
C ILE A 96 2.89 4.98 -10.51
N PHE A 97 3.44 6.20 -10.58
CA PHE A 97 2.76 7.35 -11.16
C PHE A 97 2.47 7.10 -12.64
N TYR A 98 3.46 6.64 -13.41
CA TYR A 98 3.29 6.25 -14.81
C TYR A 98 2.13 5.26 -14.98
N LYS A 99 2.10 4.16 -14.20
CA LYS A 99 1.03 3.15 -14.29
C LYS A 99 -0.35 3.72 -13.91
N ILE A 100 -0.41 4.61 -12.92
CA ILE A 100 -1.66 5.25 -12.50
C ILE A 100 -2.16 6.22 -13.59
N TYR A 101 -1.31 7.08 -14.15
CA TYR A 101 -1.75 8.08 -15.11
C TYR A 101 -2.04 7.49 -16.50
N THR A 102 -1.31 6.44 -16.90
CA THR A 102 -1.43 5.90 -18.26
C THR A 102 -2.39 4.72 -18.38
N GLU A 103 -2.49 3.87 -17.35
CA GLU A 103 -3.25 2.62 -17.46
C GLU A 103 -4.47 2.55 -16.54
N LEU A 104 -4.50 3.29 -15.42
CA LEU A 104 -5.63 3.22 -14.50
C LEU A 104 -6.84 3.94 -15.11
N PRO A 105 -7.93 3.23 -15.45
CA PRO A 105 -9.12 3.85 -16.01
C PRO A 105 -9.74 4.81 -15.00
N GLU A 106 -10.50 5.80 -15.47
CA GLU A 106 -11.30 6.66 -14.61
C GLU A 106 -12.28 5.87 -13.74
N GLY A 107 -12.58 6.42 -12.55
CA GLY A 107 -13.49 5.79 -11.58
C GLY A 107 -12.78 5.12 -10.40
N PRO A 108 -13.56 4.49 -9.50
CA PRO A 108 -13.04 3.93 -8.26
C PRO A 108 -12.21 2.67 -8.50
N PHE A 109 -11.22 2.45 -7.66
CA PHE A 109 -10.34 1.29 -7.74
C PHE A 109 -10.01 0.76 -6.35
N CYS A 110 -9.54 -0.48 -6.33
CA CYS A 110 -9.05 -1.14 -5.12
C CYS A 110 -7.67 -1.75 -5.38
N ILE A 111 -6.92 -1.96 -4.30
CA ILE A 111 -5.59 -2.58 -4.37
C ILE A 111 -5.69 -3.94 -3.69
N VAL A 112 -5.19 -4.99 -4.37
CA VAL A 112 -4.95 -6.30 -3.77
C VAL A 112 -3.44 -6.46 -3.61
N TYR A 113 -2.95 -6.21 -2.40
CA TYR A 113 -1.53 -6.36 -2.06
C TYR A 113 -1.28 -7.74 -1.42
N MET A 114 -0.53 -8.58 -2.13
CA MET A 114 -0.15 -9.92 -1.69
C MET A 114 1.20 -9.89 -1.00
N HIS A 115 1.18 -10.23 0.29
CA HIS A 115 2.35 -10.15 1.17
C HIS A 115 3.00 -11.49 1.48
N SER A 116 2.49 -12.57 0.88
CA SER A 116 3.00 -13.91 1.15
C SER A 116 4.48 -13.99 0.84
N THR A 117 5.26 -14.54 1.78
CA THR A 117 6.71 -14.70 1.65
C THR A 117 7.50 -13.40 1.41
N VAL A 118 6.93 -12.24 1.74
CA VAL A 118 7.64 -10.96 1.67
C VAL A 118 8.72 -10.90 2.76
N GLN A 119 9.94 -10.57 2.34
CA GLN A 119 11.08 -10.32 3.20
C GLN A 119 11.44 -8.84 3.09
N LYS A 120 11.58 -8.17 4.24
CA LYS A 120 11.70 -6.71 4.29
C LYS A 120 12.96 -6.23 3.56
N GLU A 121 14.03 -7.01 3.65
CA GLU A 121 15.36 -6.70 3.13
C GLU A 121 15.46 -6.95 1.61
N ASP A 122 14.65 -7.86 1.07
CA ASP A 122 14.78 -8.34 -0.31
C ASP A 122 13.71 -7.79 -1.25
N ASN A 123 12.48 -7.62 -0.75
CA ASN A 123 11.32 -7.39 -1.62
C ASN A 123 10.26 -6.46 -1.03
N SER A 124 10.67 -5.57 -0.13
CA SER A 124 9.82 -4.49 0.37
C SER A 124 10.48 -3.12 0.17
N PRO A 125 9.79 -2.14 -0.44
CA PRO A 125 10.27 -0.77 -0.46
C PRO A 125 10.22 -0.10 0.93
N GLY A 126 9.52 -0.71 1.90
CA GLY A 126 9.37 -0.15 3.24
C GLY A 126 8.29 0.93 3.35
N MET A 127 7.82 1.14 4.59
CA MET A 127 6.65 2.00 4.87
C MET A 127 6.89 3.48 4.52
N THR A 128 8.11 3.99 4.72
CA THR A 128 8.45 5.38 4.43
C THR A 128 8.34 5.70 2.95
N ILE A 129 8.83 4.80 2.08
CA ILE A 129 8.77 4.98 0.63
C ILE A 129 7.31 4.86 0.15
N LEU A 130 6.56 3.88 0.66
CA LEU A 130 5.13 3.74 0.35
C LEU A 130 4.31 4.96 0.79
N ARG A 131 4.58 5.50 1.98
CA ARG A 131 3.98 6.76 2.46
C ARG A 131 4.30 7.89 1.50
N TRP A 132 5.57 8.07 1.16
CA TRP A 132 6.01 9.14 0.27
C TRP A 132 5.30 9.09 -1.09
N ILE A 133 5.20 7.91 -1.70
CA ILE A 133 4.46 7.72 -2.95
C ILE A 133 2.99 8.10 -2.78
N TYR A 134 2.34 7.65 -1.70
CA TYR A 134 0.92 7.93 -1.47
C TYR A 134 0.64 9.40 -1.19
N GLU A 135 1.45 10.08 -0.39
CA GLU A 135 1.25 11.49 -0.03
C GLU A 135 1.38 12.40 -1.26
N ASP A 136 2.26 12.05 -2.20
CA ASP A 136 2.49 12.82 -3.42
C ASP A 136 1.45 12.55 -4.52
N LEU A 137 0.54 11.59 -4.34
CA LEU A 137 -0.57 11.41 -5.29
C LEU A 137 -1.52 12.62 -5.25
N PRO A 138 -2.22 12.94 -6.35
CA PRO A 138 -3.32 13.91 -6.32
C PRO A 138 -4.47 13.44 -5.43
N ALA A 139 -5.21 14.38 -4.83
CA ALA A 139 -6.33 14.07 -3.94
C ALA A 139 -7.43 13.26 -4.65
N GLU A 140 -7.65 13.55 -5.94
CA GLU A 140 -8.61 12.88 -6.81
C GLU A 140 -8.32 11.39 -6.93
N ILE A 141 -7.04 11.01 -7.03
CA ILE A 141 -6.63 9.60 -7.08
C ILE A 141 -6.79 8.94 -5.70
N LYS A 142 -6.44 9.64 -4.62
CA LYS A 142 -6.60 9.12 -3.25
C LYS A 142 -8.06 8.86 -2.91
N ASP A 143 -8.97 9.70 -3.37
CA ASP A 143 -10.41 9.58 -3.11
C ASP A 143 -11.04 8.46 -3.93
N ARG A 144 -10.52 8.19 -5.13
CA ARG A 144 -10.92 7.05 -5.96
C ARG A 144 -10.51 5.69 -5.39
N LEU A 145 -9.42 5.62 -4.61
CA LEU A 145 -9.03 4.40 -3.91
C LEU A 145 -10.06 4.05 -2.82
N GLN A 146 -10.80 2.96 -2.99
CA GLN A 146 -11.87 2.57 -2.06
C GLN A 146 -11.37 1.64 -0.95
N VAL A 147 -10.54 0.65 -1.28
CA VAL A 147 -10.09 -0.38 -0.34
C VAL A 147 -8.73 -0.93 -0.73
N VAL A 148 -7.93 -1.28 0.28
CA VAL A 148 -6.65 -1.97 0.14
C VAL A 148 -6.77 -3.32 0.84
N TYR A 149 -6.92 -4.38 0.06
CA TYR A 149 -6.86 -5.76 0.54
C TYR A 149 -5.41 -6.13 0.82
N PHE A 150 -5.07 -6.25 2.09
CA PHE A 150 -3.75 -6.70 2.53
C PHE A 150 -3.80 -8.21 2.78
N VAL A 151 -3.36 -8.99 1.80
CA VAL A 151 -3.45 -10.46 1.77
C VAL A 151 -2.22 -11.10 2.42
N HIS A 152 -2.49 -12.02 3.36
CA HIS A 152 -1.51 -12.72 4.20
C HIS A 152 -0.56 -11.77 4.97
N PRO A 153 -1.09 -10.79 5.71
CA PRO A 153 -0.26 -9.93 6.54
C PRO A 153 0.26 -10.73 7.74
N GLY A 154 1.57 -10.93 7.83
CA GLY A 154 2.19 -11.59 8.99
C GLY A 154 2.08 -10.75 10.27
N LEU A 155 2.35 -11.37 11.43
CA LEU A 155 2.29 -10.70 12.73
C LEU A 155 3.12 -9.42 12.79
N ARG A 156 4.34 -9.43 12.23
CA ARG A 156 5.22 -8.25 12.21
C ARG A 156 4.58 -7.08 11.47
N SER A 157 3.99 -7.34 10.31
CA SER A 157 3.33 -6.32 9.47
C SER A 157 2.04 -5.79 10.12
N ARG A 158 1.25 -6.68 10.74
CA ARG A 158 0.07 -6.29 11.54
C ARG A 158 0.45 -5.40 12.72
N LEU A 159 1.48 -5.79 13.47
CA LEU A 159 1.96 -5.02 14.61
C LEU A 159 2.49 -3.66 14.17
N ALA A 160 3.32 -3.62 13.11
CA ALA A 160 3.83 -2.38 12.56
C ALA A 160 2.73 -1.42 12.11
N LEU A 161 1.68 -1.91 11.44
CA LEU A 161 0.54 -1.09 11.06
C LEU A 161 -0.30 -0.67 12.28
N ALA A 162 -0.48 -1.53 13.27
CA ALA A 162 -1.22 -1.17 14.48
C ALA A 162 -0.50 -0.09 15.31
N THR A 163 0.83 -0.14 15.42
CA THR A 163 1.61 0.79 16.24
C THR A 163 2.00 2.07 15.49
N LEU A 164 2.40 1.95 14.22
CA LEU A 164 2.95 3.04 13.43
C LEU A 164 2.00 3.49 12.32
N GLY A 165 1.09 2.62 11.85
CA GLY A 165 0.24 2.91 10.70
C GLY A 165 -0.59 4.19 10.87
N ARG A 166 -1.07 4.50 12.07
CA ARG A 166 -1.82 5.75 12.35
C ARG A 166 -0.99 7.03 12.20
N PHE A 167 0.34 6.95 12.34
CA PHE A 167 1.24 8.09 12.21
C PHE A 167 1.85 8.21 10.80
N PHE A 168 2.03 7.07 10.14
CA PHE A 168 2.71 6.97 8.85
C PHE A 168 1.77 6.88 7.65
N LEU A 169 0.54 6.43 7.83
CA LEU A 169 -0.46 6.47 6.77
C LEU A 169 -1.38 7.64 7.04
N SER A 170 -1.76 8.38 5.99
CA SER A 170 -2.86 9.34 6.11
C SER A 170 -4.06 8.65 6.75
N GLY A 171 -4.81 9.37 7.59
CA GLY A 171 -5.98 8.81 8.28
C GLY A 171 -6.91 8.11 7.29
N ASN A 172 -7.17 8.73 6.14
CA ASN A 172 -8.00 8.17 5.08
C ASN A 172 -7.49 6.81 4.55
N LEU A 173 -6.18 6.67 4.32
CA LEU A 173 -5.60 5.41 3.84
C LEU A 173 -5.66 4.30 4.89
N TYR A 174 -5.35 4.60 6.15
CA TYR A 174 -5.35 3.60 7.23
C TYR A 174 -6.72 2.92 7.36
N TRP A 175 -7.80 3.68 7.27
CA TRP A 175 -9.17 3.15 7.36
C TRP A 175 -9.59 2.33 6.13
N LYS A 176 -8.91 2.48 4.99
CA LYS A 176 -9.16 1.71 3.76
C LYS A 176 -8.49 0.33 3.77
N ILE A 177 -7.61 0.04 4.73
CA ILE A 177 -6.90 -1.25 4.80
C ILE A 177 -7.82 -2.34 5.36
N LYS A 178 -8.05 -3.38 4.56
CA LYS A 178 -8.74 -4.61 4.98
C LYS A 178 -7.75 -5.77 5.04
N TYR A 179 -7.54 -6.32 6.23
CA TYR A 179 -6.67 -7.49 6.41
C TYR A 179 -7.37 -8.76 5.92
N VAL A 180 -6.70 -9.51 5.04
CA VAL A 180 -7.18 -10.75 4.47
C VAL A 180 -6.20 -11.86 4.86
N SER A 181 -6.47 -12.51 5.99
CA SER A 181 -5.60 -13.56 6.53
C SER A 181 -5.64 -14.86 5.72
N ARG A 182 -6.70 -15.08 4.94
CA ARG A 182 -6.92 -16.26 4.10
C ARG A 182 -7.56 -15.85 2.79
N LEU A 183 -7.20 -16.50 1.68
CA LEU A 183 -7.75 -16.22 0.35
C LEU A 183 -9.27 -16.42 0.31
N GLN A 184 -9.82 -17.31 1.13
CA GLN A 184 -11.27 -17.53 1.19
C GLN A 184 -12.07 -16.24 1.47
N TYR A 185 -11.54 -15.35 2.32
CA TYR A 185 -12.19 -14.07 2.66
C TYR A 185 -12.05 -13.02 1.55
N LEU A 186 -11.07 -13.17 0.65
CA LEU A 186 -10.96 -12.32 -0.53
C LEU A 186 -12.15 -12.56 -1.47
N TRP A 187 -12.64 -13.80 -1.53
CA TRP A 187 -13.73 -14.19 -2.42
C TRP A 187 -15.10 -13.65 -2.01
N ASP A 188 -15.21 -13.13 -0.79
CA ASP A 188 -16.42 -12.43 -0.33
C ASP A 188 -16.62 -11.11 -1.06
N ASP A 189 -15.53 -10.44 -1.46
CA ASP A 189 -15.59 -9.15 -2.15
C ASP A 189 -15.16 -9.23 -3.62
N ILE A 190 -14.37 -10.23 -4.01
CA ILE A 190 -13.84 -10.36 -5.38
C ILE A 190 -14.28 -11.70 -5.98
N LYS A 191 -14.76 -11.71 -7.23
CA LYS A 191 -15.10 -12.97 -7.91
C LYS A 191 -13.81 -13.70 -8.31
N LYS A 192 -13.79 -15.04 -8.19
CA LYS A 192 -12.68 -15.86 -8.68
C LYS A 192 -12.43 -15.59 -10.18
N GLY A 193 -11.16 -15.48 -10.57
CA GLY A 193 -10.75 -15.16 -11.93
C GLY A 193 -10.69 -13.66 -12.26
N GLN A 194 -11.17 -12.77 -11.39
CA GLN A 194 -11.00 -11.31 -11.58
C GLN A 194 -9.59 -10.83 -11.23
N VAL A 195 -8.92 -11.54 -10.32
CA VAL A 195 -7.53 -11.30 -9.94
C VAL A 195 -6.77 -12.61 -9.99
N GLU A 196 -5.59 -12.58 -10.61
CA GLU A 196 -4.67 -13.69 -10.71
C GLU A 196 -3.89 -13.82 -9.40
N ILE A 197 -4.06 -14.95 -8.72
CA ILE A 197 -3.31 -15.28 -7.51
C ILE A 197 -2.10 -16.14 -7.90
N PRO A 198 -0.85 -15.68 -7.69
CA PRO A 198 0.34 -16.48 -7.95
C PRO A 198 0.36 -17.78 -7.14
N GLU A 199 0.99 -18.82 -7.69
CA GLU A 199 0.93 -20.17 -7.09
C GLU A 199 1.53 -20.22 -5.68
N PHE A 200 2.63 -19.51 -5.44
CA PHE A 200 3.24 -19.45 -4.11
C PHE A 200 2.32 -18.81 -3.05
N VAL A 201 1.39 -17.94 -3.46
CA VAL A 201 0.40 -17.33 -2.55
C VAL A 201 -0.65 -18.36 -2.16
N LYS A 202 -1.07 -19.22 -3.10
CA LYS A 202 -1.99 -20.33 -2.82
C LYS A 202 -1.32 -21.37 -1.93
N SER A 203 -0.09 -21.78 -2.24
CA SER A 203 0.66 -22.71 -1.39
C SER A 203 0.84 -22.17 0.03
N HIS A 204 1.06 -20.85 0.18
CA HIS A 204 1.09 -20.20 1.50
C HIS A 204 -0.27 -20.28 2.21
N ASP A 205 -1.38 -20.01 1.51
CA ASP A 205 -2.73 -20.14 2.06
C ASP A 205 -3.04 -21.56 2.54
N ASP A 206 -2.64 -22.59 1.77
CA ASP A 206 -2.81 -23.99 2.13
C ASP A 206 -2.05 -24.35 3.41
N VAL A 207 -0.84 -23.81 3.59
CA VAL A 207 -0.07 -23.97 4.84
C VAL A 207 -0.82 -23.31 6.00
N LEU A 208 -1.39 -22.12 5.80
CA LEU A 208 -2.16 -21.43 6.84
C LEU A 208 -3.45 -22.14 7.22
N GLU A 209 -4.02 -22.94 6.31
CA GLU A 209 -5.17 -23.79 6.63
C GLU A 209 -4.85 -24.86 7.66
N HIS A 210 -3.71 -25.52 7.48
CA HIS A 210 -3.30 -26.62 8.34
C HIS A 210 -2.49 -26.14 9.54
N ARG A 211 -1.89 -24.95 9.46
CA ARG A 211 -0.94 -24.40 10.44
C ARG A 211 -1.16 -22.90 10.64
N PRO A 212 -2.30 -22.46 11.21
CA PRO A 212 -2.66 -21.05 11.32
C PRO A 212 -1.68 -20.22 12.17
N LEU A 213 -0.89 -20.86 13.04
CA LEU A 213 0.09 -20.19 13.89
C LEU A 213 1.38 -19.79 13.15
N THR A 214 1.62 -20.29 11.93
CA THR A 214 2.84 -19.97 11.16
C THR A 214 2.90 -18.50 10.76
N ASP A 215 1.77 -17.84 10.56
CA ASP A 215 1.67 -16.38 10.35
C ASP A 215 2.12 -15.55 11.57
N TYR A 216 2.24 -16.19 12.76
CA TYR A 216 2.76 -15.59 13.99
C TYR A 216 4.25 -15.88 14.21
N GLY A 217 4.93 -16.52 13.24
CA GLY A 217 6.33 -16.94 13.39
C GLY A 217 6.52 -18.12 14.34
N ILE A 218 5.43 -18.82 14.66
CA ILE A 218 5.45 -20.05 15.46
C ILE A 218 5.49 -21.21 14.46
N GLU A 219 6.69 -21.71 14.20
CA GLU A 219 6.87 -22.94 13.43
C GLU A 219 6.74 -24.15 14.37
N PRO A 220 5.95 -25.18 14.01
CA PRO A 220 5.94 -26.41 14.78
C PRO A 220 7.32 -27.06 14.72
N ASP A 221 7.81 -27.55 15.86
CA ASP A 221 9.07 -28.27 15.93
C ASP A 221 9.08 -29.42 14.91
N PRO A 222 10.03 -29.46 13.95
CA PRO A 222 10.09 -30.49 12.93
C PRO A 222 10.19 -31.91 13.52
N LEU A 223 10.64 -32.06 14.77
CA LEU A 223 10.74 -33.36 15.45
C LEU A 223 9.40 -33.86 16.03
N HIS A 224 8.42 -32.97 16.27
CA HIS A 224 7.13 -33.35 16.84
C HIS A 224 6.11 -33.83 15.80
N LEU A 225 6.40 -33.72 14.49
CA LEU A 225 5.51 -34.18 13.42
C LEU A 225 5.37 -35.71 13.33
N ASN A 226 6.35 -36.46 13.83
CA ASN A 226 6.30 -37.92 13.80
C ASN A 226 5.45 -38.56 14.92
N GLU A 227 5.13 -37.83 16.00
CA GLU A 227 4.36 -38.42 17.10
C GLU A 227 2.83 -38.34 16.92
N ILE A 228 2.34 -37.44 16.06
CA ILE A 228 0.89 -37.15 15.98
C ILE A 228 0.18 -37.95 14.87
N SER A 229 0.90 -38.76 14.10
CA SER A 229 0.29 -39.72 13.14
C SER A 229 0.11 -41.12 13.75
N ALA A 230 -0.56 -41.20 14.90
CA ALA A 230 -1.18 -42.45 15.36
C ALA A 230 -2.18 -42.17 16.49
N THR A 231 -3.36 -41.64 16.20
CA THR A 231 -4.59 -42.00 16.92
C THR A 231 -5.82 -41.41 16.21
N PRO A 232 -6.79 -42.22 15.76
CA PRO A 232 -8.08 -41.72 15.32
C PRO A 232 -8.93 -41.42 16.55
N TYR A 233 -9.59 -40.26 16.55
CA TYR A 233 -10.80 -39.89 17.30
C TYR A 233 -11.18 -40.75 18.53
N SER A 234 -11.13 -40.14 19.72
CA SER A 234 -12.10 -40.46 20.77
C SER A 234 -12.69 -39.18 21.36
N PHE A 235 -13.93 -38.91 20.97
CA PHE A 235 -14.83 -37.93 21.56
C PHE A 235 -15.56 -38.61 22.73
N SER A 236 -15.29 -38.20 23.98
CA SER A 236 -16.08 -38.39 25.22
C SER A 236 -15.13 -38.45 26.43
N ARG A 237 -15.44 -38.01 27.65
CA ARG A 237 -16.53 -37.25 28.28
C ARG A 237 -16.17 -37.28 29.78
N TYR A 238 -16.31 -36.16 30.51
CA TYR A 238 -16.55 -36.11 31.99
C TYR A 238 -15.40 -36.65 32.90
N GLU A 239 -15.14 -36.19 34.12
CA GLU A 239 -15.74 -35.24 35.06
C GLU A 239 -14.70 -34.98 36.18
N ASP A 240 -14.90 -33.90 36.94
CA ASP A 240 -14.21 -33.54 38.17
C ASP A 240 -13.96 -34.68 39.17
N ARG A 241 -12.75 -34.72 39.74
CA ARG A 241 -12.56 -35.05 41.17
C ARG A 241 -11.17 -34.70 41.70
N PHE A 242 -11.00 -33.44 42.12
CA PHE A 242 -10.04 -33.14 43.19
C PHE A 242 -10.77 -33.24 44.53
N ALA A 243 -10.49 -34.29 45.29
CA ALA A 243 -10.78 -34.34 46.72
C ALA A 243 -9.51 -34.80 47.46
N PRO A 244 -9.11 -34.11 48.54
CA PRO A 244 -7.87 -34.36 49.25
C PRO A 244 -8.05 -35.51 50.26
N ARG A 245 -6.99 -36.25 50.56
CA ARG A 245 -6.94 -37.11 51.76
C ARG A 245 -5.68 -36.84 52.55
N GLU A 246 -5.92 -36.25 53.72
CA GLU A 246 -5.04 -36.22 54.88
C GLU A 246 -4.79 -37.62 55.47
N PHE A 247 -3.57 -37.77 56.01
CA PHE A 247 -3.07 -38.57 57.14
C PHE A 247 -3.64 -39.97 57.47
N MET A 248 -2.74 -40.96 57.57
CA MET A 248 -2.22 -41.54 58.83
C MET A 248 -1.54 -42.90 58.58
N SER A 249 -0.27 -43.03 58.95
CA SER A 249 0.28 -44.04 59.88
C SER A 249 1.77 -43.76 60.10
#